data_AF-A0A9E3DGW9-F1
#
_entry.id   AF-A0A9E3DGW9-F1
#
_cell.length_a   1.000
_cell.length_b   1.000
_cell.length_c   1.000
_cell.angle_alpha   90.00
_cell.angle_beta   90.00
_cell.angle_gamma   90.00
#
_symmetry.space_group_name_H-M   'P 1'
#
loop_
_entity.id
_entity.type
_entity.pdbx_description
1 polymer ?
#
loop_
_entity_poly.entity_id
_entity_poly.type
_entity_poly.pdbx_seq_one_letter_code
_entity_poly.pdbx_strand_id
1 'polypeptide(L)'
;MRVAVLLCVSCACAVAQVNIQTHDDQTVSVAINGTPFTTFHFGPDTRKPYLAPLRTANGIVVTRSFPMSTDVAGESRDHPHHRGVWFTHGNVNGYDFWGNEDSQNGAGKGKGVVVVNKLDRVRGGERNGDIHATFHWKTGDGKVLLSEDRTMTFYEDRTLRTIDFDISLTAREKVVFGDTKEGTF
;
A
#
# COMPACT_ATOMS: atom_id res chain seq x y z
N MET A 1 19.73 -10.67 -60.98
CA MET A 1 19.22 -9.65 -60.02
C MET A 1 18.92 -10.38 -58.72
N ARG A 2 19.78 -10.26 -57.69
CA ARG A 2 19.59 -10.93 -56.39
C ARG A 2 18.94 -9.93 -55.43
N VAL A 3 17.72 -10.22 -55.00
CA VAL A 3 17.00 -9.44 -53.99
C VAL A 3 17.49 -9.92 -52.63
N ALA A 4 18.17 -9.05 -51.88
CA ALA A 4 18.52 -9.31 -50.49
C ALA A 4 17.30 -8.93 -49.62
N VAL A 5 16.74 -9.91 -48.94
CA VAL A 5 15.70 -9.68 -47.91
C VAL A 5 16.42 -9.39 -46.60
N LEU A 6 16.29 -8.15 -46.13
CA LEU A 6 16.80 -7.73 -44.83
C LEU A 6 15.76 -8.09 -43.77
N LEU A 7 16.03 -9.14 -42.98
CA LEU A 7 15.20 -9.51 -41.84
C LEU A 7 15.55 -8.58 -40.66
N CYS A 8 14.76 -7.53 -40.45
CA CYS A 8 14.80 -6.75 -39.20
C CYS A 8 14.21 -7.59 -38.08
N VAL A 9 15.05 -8.22 -37.26
CA VAL A 9 14.63 -8.82 -35.99
C VAL A 9 14.44 -7.66 -35.00
N SER A 10 13.20 -7.18 -34.88
CA SER A 10 12.81 -6.27 -33.80
C SER A 10 12.88 -7.04 -32.48
N CYS A 11 13.89 -6.77 -31.67
CA CYS A 11 13.94 -7.21 -30.28
C CYS A 11 12.81 -6.49 -29.54
N ALA A 12 11.65 -7.14 -29.41
CA ALA A 12 10.60 -6.64 -28.55
C ALA A 12 11.10 -6.81 -27.12
N CYS A 13 11.63 -5.74 -26.52
CA CYS A 13 11.74 -5.66 -25.07
C CYS A 13 10.34 -5.95 -24.53
N ALA A 14 10.17 -7.11 -23.90
CA ALA A 14 8.91 -7.48 -23.29
C ALA A 14 8.55 -6.37 -22.28
N VAL A 15 7.50 -5.63 -22.60
CA VAL A 15 7.00 -4.57 -21.72
C VAL A 15 6.48 -5.28 -20.47
N ALA A 16 6.93 -4.86 -19.30
CA ALA A 16 6.45 -5.41 -18.03
C ALA A 16 4.93 -5.27 -17.97
N GLN A 17 4.21 -6.39 -17.79
CA GLN A 17 2.75 -6.37 -17.68
C GLN A 17 2.31 -5.82 -16.35
N VAL A 18 3.07 -6.10 -15.28
CA VAL A 18 2.98 -5.36 -14.03
C VAL A 18 3.99 -4.22 -14.10
N ASN A 19 3.47 -3.01 -14.28
CA ASN A 19 4.26 -1.79 -14.33
C ASN A 19 4.14 -1.08 -12.97
N ILE A 20 5.29 -0.80 -12.34
CA ILE A 20 5.36 -0.14 -11.05
C ILE A 20 6.28 1.07 -11.16
N GLN A 21 5.79 2.25 -10.74
CA GLN A 21 6.49 3.52 -10.87
C GLN A 21 6.44 4.30 -9.56
N THR A 22 7.57 4.83 -9.13
CA THR A 22 7.68 5.70 -7.95
C THR A 22 7.47 7.14 -8.36
N HIS A 23 6.74 7.91 -7.54
CA HIS A 23 6.47 9.33 -7.76
C HIS A 23 6.73 10.12 -6.48
N ASP A 24 7.49 11.21 -6.63
CA ASP A 24 7.75 12.24 -5.62
C ASP A 24 8.18 11.71 -4.23
N ASP A 25 8.80 10.53 -4.19
CA ASP A 25 9.18 9.78 -2.99
C ASP A 25 8.05 9.61 -1.95
N GLN A 26 6.80 9.64 -2.38
CA GLN A 26 5.62 9.60 -1.53
C GLN A 26 4.57 8.60 -1.99
N THR A 27 4.58 8.26 -3.28
CA THR A 27 3.65 7.29 -3.83
C THR A 27 4.33 6.34 -4.81
N VAL A 28 3.76 5.14 -4.96
CA VAL A 28 4.15 4.17 -6.00
C VAL A 28 2.90 3.68 -6.70
N SER A 29 2.75 3.97 -7.99
CA SER A 29 1.62 3.52 -8.80
C SER A 29 1.87 2.14 -9.38
N VAL A 30 0.83 1.30 -9.40
CA VAL A 30 0.83 -0.03 -10.00
C VAL A 30 -0.22 -0.09 -11.11
N ALA A 31 0.22 -0.46 -12.30
CA ALA A 31 -0.63 -0.77 -13.44
C ALA A 31 -0.41 -2.23 -13.88
N ILE A 32 -1.48 -2.91 -14.28
CA ILE A 32 -1.45 -4.30 -14.77
C ILE A 32 -2.06 -4.32 -16.16
N ASN A 33 -1.36 -4.93 -17.13
CA ASN A 33 -1.78 -5.02 -18.53
C ASN A 33 -2.12 -3.63 -19.13
N GLY A 34 -1.32 -2.61 -18.77
CA GLY A 34 -1.52 -1.22 -19.21
C GLY A 34 -2.69 -0.47 -18.54
N THR A 35 -3.39 -1.10 -17.60
CA THR A 35 -4.53 -0.48 -16.89
C THR A 35 -4.16 -0.14 -15.44
N PRO A 36 -4.59 1.01 -14.88
CA PRO A 36 -4.35 1.33 -13.48
C PRO A 36 -4.96 0.28 -12.54
N PHE A 37 -4.18 -0.21 -11.58
CA PHE A 37 -4.67 -1.11 -10.54
C PHE A 37 -4.82 -0.40 -9.20
N THR A 38 -3.70 0.13 -8.67
CA THR A 38 -3.69 0.84 -7.38
C THR A 38 -2.48 1.75 -7.24
N THR A 39 -2.45 2.54 -6.17
CA THR A 39 -1.31 3.35 -5.77
C THR A 39 -1.02 3.11 -4.29
N PHE A 40 0.23 2.84 -3.97
CA PHE A 40 0.75 2.83 -2.61
C PHE A 40 1.09 4.24 -2.17
N HIS A 41 0.43 4.71 -1.10
CA HIS A 41 0.60 6.04 -0.52
C HIS A 41 1.34 5.92 0.81
N PHE A 42 2.46 6.63 0.93
CA PHE A 42 3.32 6.59 2.11
C PHE A 42 3.97 7.94 2.44
N GLY A 43 3.47 9.03 1.86
CA GLY A 43 3.93 10.37 2.13
C GLY A 43 3.66 10.86 3.57
N PRO A 44 4.17 12.06 3.92
CA PRO A 44 4.08 12.60 5.28
C PRO A 44 2.64 12.86 5.75
N ASP A 45 1.71 13.05 4.81
CA ASP A 45 0.30 13.32 5.11
C ASP A 45 -0.51 12.06 5.45
N THR A 46 0.12 10.87 5.43
CA THR A 46 -0.54 9.64 5.87
C THR A 46 -0.05 9.18 7.25
N ARG A 47 -1.00 8.77 8.09
CA ARG A 47 -0.74 8.21 9.42
C ARG A 47 -0.46 6.70 9.37
N LYS A 48 -0.71 6.07 8.23
CA LYS A 48 -0.48 4.65 7.94
C LYS A 48 -0.39 4.44 6.42
N PRO A 49 0.66 3.81 5.87
CA PRO A 49 0.74 3.59 4.44
C PRO A 49 -0.36 2.65 3.93
N TYR A 50 -0.93 2.97 2.77
CA TYR A 50 -2.10 2.26 2.23
C TYR A 50 -2.08 2.14 0.70
N LEU A 51 -2.83 1.19 0.17
CA LEU A 51 -3.13 1.02 -1.25
C LEU A 51 -4.52 1.57 -1.55
N ALA A 52 -4.63 2.59 -2.40
CA ALA A 52 -5.92 3.08 -2.87
C ALA A 52 -5.81 3.89 -4.19
N PRO A 53 -6.89 3.92 -5.00
CA PRO A 53 -8.02 2.98 -4.94
C PRO A 53 -7.58 1.57 -5.36
N LEU A 54 -8.34 0.54 -5.02
CA LEU A 54 -8.24 -0.75 -5.71
C LEU A 54 -9.24 -0.80 -6.86
N ARG A 55 -8.79 -1.32 -8.01
CA ARG A 55 -9.62 -1.50 -9.21
C ARG A 55 -9.72 -2.96 -9.60
N THR A 56 -10.86 -3.40 -10.12
CA THR A 56 -10.99 -4.69 -10.80
C THR A 56 -10.23 -4.70 -12.13
N ALA A 57 -10.12 -5.86 -12.78
CA ALA A 57 -9.50 -5.95 -14.09
C ALA A 57 -10.15 -5.08 -15.18
N ASN A 58 -11.45 -4.79 -15.04
CA ASN A 58 -12.20 -3.91 -15.94
C ASN A 58 -12.23 -2.44 -15.46
N GLY A 59 -11.43 -2.08 -14.45
CA GLY A 59 -11.25 -0.70 -13.99
C GLY A 59 -12.25 -0.20 -12.95
N ILE A 60 -13.22 -1.03 -12.53
CA ILE A 60 -14.21 -0.68 -11.50
C ILE A 60 -13.50 -0.49 -10.17
N VAL A 61 -13.71 0.65 -9.51
CA VAL A 61 -13.19 0.89 -8.16
C VAL A 61 -13.97 0.05 -7.14
N VAL A 62 -13.26 -0.70 -6.31
CA VAL A 62 -13.87 -1.60 -5.29
C VAL A 62 -13.64 -1.15 -3.84
N THR A 63 -12.82 -0.13 -3.64
CA THR A 63 -12.63 0.54 -2.35
C THR A 63 -13.44 1.82 -2.30
N ARG A 64 -13.98 2.18 -1.14
CA ARG A 64 -14.62 3.49 -0.94
C ARG A 64 -13.66 4.65 -1.25
N SER A 65 -14.20 5.84 -1.55
CA SER A 65 -13.40 7.01 -1.95
C SER A 65 -13.04 7.91 -0.77
N PHE A 66 -13.93 8.02 0.23
CA PHE A 66 -13.62 8.72 1.49
C PHE A 66 -12.58 7.94 2.31
N PRO A 67 -11.60 8.58 2.98
CA PRO A 67 -11.37 10.04 3.09
C PRO A 67 -10.57 10.66 1.94
N MET A 68 -10.05 9.87 1.00
CA MET A 68 -9.17 10.35 -0.08
C MET A 68 -9.88 11.30 -1.05
N SER A 69 -11.21 11.20 -1.19
CA SER A 69 -12.05 12.14 -1.90
C SER A 69 -13.36 12.37 -1.13
N THR A 70 -13.87 13.59 -1.17
CA THR A 70 -15.11 13.99 -0.50
C THR A 70 -16.26 14.30 -1.47
N ASP A 71 -16.02 14.10 -2.77
CA ASP A 71 -16.87 14.65 -3.84
C ASP A 71 -17.86 13.61 -4.39
N VAL A 72 -17.88 12.40 -3.81
CA VAL A 72 -18.84 11.35 -4.13
C VAL A 72 -20.15 11.63 -3.41
N ALA A 73 -21.16 12.08 -4.16
CA ALA A 73 -22.47 12.39 -3.62
C ALA A 73 -23.10 11.16 -2.93
N GLY A 74 -23.58 11.35 -1.70
CA GLY A 74 -24.23 10.31 -0.90
C GLY A 74 -23.27 9.33 -0.21
N GLU A 75 -21.95 9.42 -0.42
CA GLU A 75 -20.99 8.61 0.33
C GLU A 75 -20.92 9.06 1.80
N SER A 76 -20.89 8.09 2.72
CA SER A 76 -20.67 8.36 4.13
C SER A 76 -19.30 9.01 4.36
N ARG A 77 -19.19 9.83 5.40
CA ARG A 77 -17.93 10.44 5.87
C ARG A 77 -17.53 9.97 7.27
N ASP A 78 -18.08 8.83 7.67
CA ASP A 78 -17.70 8.12 8.87
C ASP A 78 -16.30 7.50 8.74
N HIS A 79 -15.70 7.15 9.89
CA HIS A 79 -14.44 6.42 9.95
C HIS A 79 -13.33 7.01 9.05
N PRO A 80 -12.85 8.24 9.33
CA PRO A 80 -11.85 8.93 8.50
C PRO A 80 -10.50 8.22 8.41
N HIS A 81 -10.29 7.14 9.18
CA HIS A 81 -9.08 6.31 9.15
C HIS A 81 -9.17 5.12 8.18
N HIS A 82 -10.34 4.80 7.60
CA HIS A 82 -10.51 3.69 6.67
C HIS A 82 -10.00 4.07 5.28
N ARG A 83 -8.78 3.64 4.93
CA ARG A 83 -8.09 4.02 3.70
C ARG A 83 -7.75 2.80 2.84
N GLY A 84 -8.60 2.47 1.86
CA GLY A 84 -8.29 1.40 0.89
C GLY A 84 -7.86 0.09 1.57
N VAL A 85 -6.65 -0.39 1.26
CA VAL A 85 -6.02 -1.54 1.94
C VAL A 85 -4.75 -1.10 2.67
N TRP A 86 -4.61 -1.44 3.94
CA TRP A 86 -3.45 -1.13 4.77
C TRP A 86 -3.18 -2.29 5.70
N PHE A 87 -2.04 -2.25 6.41
CA PHE A 87 -1.82 -3.19 7.53
C PHE A 87 -1.48 -2.45 8.82
N THR A 88 -2.30 -2.65 9.86
CA THR A 88 -2.14 -2.11 11.22
C THR A 88 -2.89 -2.96 12.26
N HIS A 89 -2.73 -2.63 13.54
CA HIS A 89 -3.52 -3.24 14.63
C HIS A 89 -4.05 -2.17 15.59
N GLY A 90 -5.26 -2.38 16.13
CA GLY A 90 -5.93 -1.36 16.95
C GLY A 90 -5.21 -0.98 18.25
N ASN A 91 -4.55 -1.91 18.95
CA ASN A 91 -3.89 -1.63 20.24
C ASN A 91 -2.53 -2.30 20.30
N VAL A 92 -1.47 -1.48 20.20
CA VAL A 92 -0.09 -1.94 20.39
C VAL A 92 0.50 -1.20 21.58
N ASN A 93 0.79 -1.92 22.67
CA ASN A 93 1.30 -1.37 23.94
C ASN A 93 0.42 -0.26 24.57
N GLY A 94 -0.88 -0.25 24.26
CA GLY A 94 -1.85 0.75 24.71
C GLY A 94 -2.06 1.93 23.74
N TYR A 95 -1.38 1.96 22.59
CA TYR A 95 -1.53 3.01 21.58
C TYR A 95 -2.39 2.53 20.40
N ASP A 96 -3.15 3.46 19.84
CA ASP A 96 -4.09 3.21 18.75
C ASP A 96 -3.47 3.51 17.36
N PHE A 97 -3.24 2.46 16.56
CA PHE A 97 -2.77 2.58 15.17
C PHE A 97 -3.90 2.52 14.14
N TRP A 98 -5.14 2.33 14.59
CA TRP A 98 -6.32 2.24 13.75
C TRP A 98 -7.03 3.60 13.65
N GLY A 99 -7.54 4.14 14.76
CA GLY A 99 -8.22 5.43 14.85
C GLY A 99 -7.26 6.62 14.96
N ASN A 100 -6.25 6.67 14.09
CA ASN A 100 -5.06 7.51 14.28
C ASN A 100 -4.97 8.77 13.41
N GLU A 101 -6.09 9.19 12.81
CA GLU A 101 -6.18 10.46 12.06
C GLU A 101 -6.15 11.67 13.00
N ASP A 102 -5.86 12.85 12.46
CA ASP A 102 -5.78 14.08 13.26
C ASP A 102 -7.12 14.54 13.82
N SER A 103 -8.21 14.21 13.13
CA SER A 103 -9.59 14.43 13.61
C SER A 103 -10.01 13.50 14.75
N GLN A 104 -9.16 12.54 15.14
CA GLN A 104 -9.44 11.55 16.18
C GLN A 104 -8.48 11.70 17.37
N ASN A 105 -8.98 11.37 18.55
CA ASN A 105 -8.19 11.36 19.79
C ASN A 105 -7.30 10.10 19.92
N GLY A 106 -7.62 9.04 19.15
CA GLY A 106 -7.11 7.69 19.40
C GLY A 106 -7.69 7.05 20.66
N ALA A 107 -7.26 5.84 20.97
CA ALA A 107 -7.63 5.11 22.19
C ALA A 107 -6.45 4.95 23.16
N GLY A 108 -6.75 4.65 24.43
CA GLY A 108 -5.74 4.33 25.45
C GLY A 108 -4.74 5.46 25.70
N LYS A 109 -3.47 5.18 25.42
CA LYS A 109 -2.33 6.12 25.56
C LYS A 109 -2.25 7.13 24.42
N GLY A 110 -3.19 7.10 23.48
CA GLY A 110 -3.26 7.99 22.34
C GLY A 110 -2.84 7.31 21.03
N LYS A 111 -2.58 8.13 20.01
CA LYS A 111 -2.35 7.67 18.63
C LYS A 111 -0.94 7.12 18.42
N GLY A 112 -0.87 6.00 17.73
CA GLY A 112 0.33 5.52 17.04
C GLY A 112 0.36 5.98 15.58
N VAL A 113 1.50 5.83 14.92
CA VAL A 113 1.69 6.11 13.50
C VAL A 113 2.59 5.04 12.89
N VAL A 114 2.22 4.56 11.70
CA VAL A 114 3.12 3.72 10.90
C VAL A 114 3.70 4.61 9.81
N VAL A 115 5.01 4.61 9.66
CA VAL A 115 5.70 5.38 8.61
C VAL A 115 6.62 4.47 7.83
N VAL A 116 6.71 4.67 6.50
CA VAL A 116 7.78 4.05 5.71
C VAL A 116 9.11 4.61 6.20
N ASN A 117 10.00 3.73 6.61
CA ASN A 117 11.37 4.04 6.94
C ASN A 117 12.24 4.02 5.69
N LYS A 118 12.06 3.01 4.83
CA LYS A 118 12.78 2.89 3.57
C LYS A 118 11.95 2.13 2.54
N LEU A 119 12.03 2.58 1.30
CA LEU A 119 11.55 1.86 0.13
C LEU A 119 12.74 1.07 -0.45
N ASP A 120 12.75 -0.24 -0.20
CA ASP A 120 13.92 -1.09 -0.44
C ASP A 120 13.92 -1.70 -1.85
N ARG A 121 12.75 -2.02 -2.40
CA ARG A 121 12.60 -2.54 -3.76
C ARG A 121 11.29 -2.06 -4.38
N VAL A 122 11.36 -1.60 -5.62
CA VAL A 122 10.19 -1.31 -6.46
C VAL A 122 10.47 -1.88 -7.84
N ARG A 123 9.75 -2.94 -8.20
CA ARG A 123 10.06 -3.68 -9.43
C ARG A 123 8.79 -4.13 -10.15
N GLY A 124 8.66 -3.73 -11.41
CA GLY A 124 7.71 -4.35 -12.33
C GLY A 124 8.23 -5.66 -12.94
N GLY A 125 7.34 -6.39 -13.62
CA GLY A 125 7.72 -7.62 -14.33
C GLY A 125 6.62 -8.18 -15.22
N GLU A 126 6.95 -9.23 -15.97
CA GLU A 126 6.04 -9.86 -16.93
C GLU A 126 4.89 -10.63 -16.27
N ARG A 127 5.17 -11.33 -15.16
CA ARG A 127 4.19 -12.18 -14.44
C ARG A 127 3.79 -11.63 -13.08
N ASN A 128 4.67 -10.88 -12.46
CA ASN A 128 4.44 -10.18 -11.20
C ASN A 128 5.40 -9.00 -11.09
N GLY A 129 5.08 -8.09 -10.18
CA GLY A 129 5.96 -7.05 -9.69
C GLY A 129 5.75 -6.87 -8.20
N ASP A 130 6.71 -6.27 -7.51
CA ASP A 130 6.66 -6.15 -6.06
C ASP A 130 7.18 -4.80 -5.55
N ILE A 131 6.64 -4.42 -4.40
CA ILE A 131 7.10 -3.31 -3.58
C ILE A 131 7.55 -3.89 -2.23
N HIS A 132 8.83 -3.75 -1.92
CA HIS A 132 9.38 -4.10 -0.61
C HIS A 132 9.77 -2.82 0.13
N ALA A 133 9.32 -2.70 1.38
CA ALA A 133 9.62 -1.56 2.22
C ALA A 133 9.76 -1.97 3.69
N THR A 134 10.52 -1.17 4.43
CA THR A 134 10.60 -1.22 5.88
C THR A 134 9.80 -0.07 6.49
N PHE A 135 9.18 -0.35 7.63
CA PHE A 135 8.29 0.58 8.32
C PHE A 135 8.66 0.66 9.80
N HIS A 136 8.38 1.82 10.39
CA HIS A 136 8.46 2.00 11.83
C HIS A 136 7.07 2.28 12.38
N TRP A 137 6.70 1.51 13.40
CA TRP A 137 5.52 1.74 14.20
C TRP A 137 5.92 2.57 15.41
N LYS A 138 5.47 3.82 15.42
CA LYS A 138 5.85 4.82 16.41
C LYS A 138 4.67 5.20 17.30
N THR A 139 4.95 5.49 18.55
CA THR A 139 4.04 6.16 19.47
C THR A 139 3.89 7.65 19.11
N GLY A 140 2.92 8.33 19.72
CA GLY A 140 2.67 9.76 19.49
C GLY A 140 3.84 10.68 19.86
N ASP A 141 4.72 10.27 20.78
CA ASP A 141 5.97 10.95 21.15
C ASP A 141 7.19 10.51 20.31
N GLY A 142 6.98 9.66 19.29
CA GLY A 142 7.99 9.29 18.29
C GLY A 142 8.84 8.07 18.61
N LYS A 143 8.63 7.41 19.76
CA LYS A 143 9.33 6.17 20.11
C LYS A 143 8.92 5.03 19.18
N VAL A 144 9.89 4.32 18.61
CA VAL A 144 9.65 3.13 17.77
C VAL A 144 9.39 1.91 18.66
N LEU A 145 8.21 1.29 18.53
CA LEU A 145 7.85 0.07 19.26
C LEU A 145 8.34 -1.19 18.53
N LEU A 146 8.15 -1.22 17.21
CA LEU A 146 8.56 -2.32 16.33
C LEU A 146 8.92 -1.80 14.94
N SER A 147 9.71 -2.60 14.24
CA SER A 147 9.93 -2.46 12.81
C SER A 147 9.11 -3.51 12.07
N GLU A 148 8.62 -3.14 10.90
CA GLU A 148 7.93 -4.04 9.98
C GLU A 148 8.70 -4.11 8.66
N ASP A 149 8.89 -5.31 8.15
CA ASP A 149 9.35 -5.59 6.80
C ASP A 149 8.17 -6.14 6.01
N ARG A 150 7.75 -5.43 4.96
CA ARG A 150 6.60 -5.82 4.12
C ARG A 150 7.00 -5.94 2.66
N THR A 151 6.59 -7.04 2.03
CA THR A 151 6.55 -7.17 0.58
C THR A 151 5.10 -7.21 0.13
N MET A 152 4.75 -6.35 -0.83
CA MET A 152 3.47 -6.36 -1.52
C MET A 152 3.72 -6.85 -2.96
N THR A 153 3.23 -8.04 -3.29
CA THR A 153 3.40 -8.64 -4.62
C THR A 153 2.13 -8.52 -5.42
N PHE A 154 2.24 -7.98 -6.63
CA PHE A 154 1.14 -7.76 -7.57
C PHE A 154 1.31 -8.73 -8.74
N TYR A 155 0.27 -9.51 -9.03
CA TYR A 155 0.33 -10.54 -10.06
C TYR A 155 -0.34 -10.09 -11.34
N GLU A 156 0.27 -10.44 -12.48
CA GLU A 156 -0.39 -10.34 -13.77
C GLU A 156 -1.52 -11.38 -13.83
N ASP A 157 -2.72 -10.88 -14.10
CA ASP A 157 -3.84 -11.70 -14.54
C ASP A 157 -4.80 -10.81 -15.38
N ARG A 158 -5.43 -11.43 -16.38
CA ARG A 158 -6.33 -10.75 -17.31
C ARG A 158 -7.70 -10.42 -16.70
N THR A 159 -8.16 -11.19 -15.72
CA THR A 159 -9.52 -11.10 -15.15
C THR A 159 -9.51 -10.92 -13.64
N LEU A 160 -8.44 -11.34 -12.97
CA LEU A 160 -8.26 -11.23 -11.52
C LEU A 160 -7.28 -10.10 -11.15
N ARG A 161 -7.36 -9.72 -9.88
CA ARG A 161 -6.45 -8.76 -9.25
C ARG A 161 -6.06 -9.32 -7.89
N THR A 162 -4.80 -9.73 -7.78
CA THR A 162 -4.25 -10.37 -6.58
C THR A 162 -3.13 -9.52 -6.02
N ILE A 163 -3.15 -9.32 -4.72
CA ILE A 163 -2.07 -8.69 -3.95
C ILE A 163 -1.74 -9.63 -2.80
N ASP A 164 -0.50 -10.08 -2.75
CA ASP A 164 0.01 -10.82 -1.59
C ASP A 164 0.75 -9.86 -0.66
N PHE A 165 0.52 -10.01 0.63
CA PHE A 165 1.19 -9.26 1.69
C PHE A 165 2.01 -10.24 2.53
N ASP A 166 3.33 -10.16 2.40
CA ASP A 166 4.27 -10.85 3.27
C ASP A 166 4.78 -9.85 4.32
N ILE A 167 4.45 -10.08 5.59
CA ILE A 167 4.71 -9.14 6.68
C ILE A 167 5.50 -9.82 7.78
N SER A 168 6.65 -9.23 8.14
CA SER A 168 7.46 -9.64 9.29
C SER A 168 7.55 -8.50 10.29
N LEU A 169 7.17 -8.75 11.54
CA LEU A 169 7.21 -7.77 12.62
C LEU A 169 8.35 -8.09 13.59
N THR A 170 9.27 -7.14 13.75
CA THR A 170 10.40 -7.26 14.67
C THR A 170 10.24 -6.25 15.80
N ALA A 171 9.97 -6.76 17.00
CA ALA A 171 9.83 -5.93 18.19
C ALA A 171 11.17 -5.27 18.58
N ARG A 172 11.13 -3.98 18.96
CA ARG A 172 12.30 -3.25 19.50
C ARG A 172 12.31 -3.18 21.03
N GLU A 173 11.20 -3.58 21.63
CA GLU A 173 11.02 -3.82 23.05
C GLU A 173 9.94 -4.90 23.23
N LYS A 174 9.46 -5.14 24.46
CA LYS A 174 8.28 -5.98 24.63
C LYS A 174 7.08 -5.31 23.94
N VAL A 175 6.53 -5.99 22.94
CA VAL A 175 5.33 -5.56 22.21
C VAL A 175 4.17 -6.50 22.53
N VAL A 176 3.03 -5.90 22.86
CA VAL A 176 1.77 -6.58 23.11
C VAL A 176 0.73 -6.03 22.15
N PHE A 177 0.18 -6.92 21.33
CA PHE A 177 -1.04 -6.68 20.55
C PHE A 177 -2.22 -7.02 21.46
N GLY A 178 -2.96 -6.00 21.88
CA GLY A 178 -4.06 -6.14 22.84
C GLY A 178 -5.41 -6.24 22.17
N ASP A 179 -6.43 -6.65 22.93
CA ASP A 179 -7.80 -6.73 22.41
C ASP A 179 -8.35 -5.35 22.03
N THR A 180 -9.03 -5.30 20.87
CA THR A 180 -9.72 -4.10 20.39
C THR A 180 -10.95 -4.47 19.59
N LYS A 181 -11.84 -3.49 19.36
CA LYS A 181 -12.98 -3.67 18.46
C LYS A 181 -12.58 -3.84 16.98
N GLU A 182 -11.39 -3.39 16.60
CA GLU A 182 -10.94 -3.28 15.20
C GLU A 182 -10.10 -4.48 14.76
N GLY A 183 -9.31 -5.06 15.67
CA GLY A 183 -8.40 -6.17 15.40
C GLY A 183 -7.16 -5.78 14.59
N THR A 184 -6.72 -6.71 13.74
CA THR A 184 -5.66 -6.53 12.73
C THR A 184 -6.31 -6.58 11.35
N PHE A 185 -5.88 -5.70 10.46
CA PHE A 185 -6.03 -5.84 9.02
C PHE A 185 -4.67 -5.65 8.41
#